data_AF-A0A7S2MPW1-F1
#
_entry.id   AF-A0A7S2MPW1-F1
#
_cell.length_a   1.000
_cell.length_b   1.000
_cell.length_c   1.000
_cell.angle_alpha   90.00
_cell.angle_beta   90.00
_cell.angle_gamma   90.00
#
_symmetry.space_group_name_H-M   'P 1'
#
loop_
_entity.id
_entity.type
_entity.pdbx_description
1 polymer ?
#
loop_
_entity_poly.entity_id
_entity_poly.type
_entity_poly.pdbx_seq_one_letter_code
_entity_poly.pdbx_strand_id
1 'polypeptide(L)'
;MTKCSTLTLVASAAIFSIAPHTPQAFAPSFSRRDLRHFHVTSPSPNGGVTSSSPFHHGQQRPLFSTESDQQETDAERMLRRARELLAEASAEEENLRASLIDKKHDQDKKYDNIIDALCPAGAATPSTTVVDQLRTKHLSTEMLTHVIKRLHEREITAKGLDHVEQASSHDHTTFKVVSSAEQDKEELARIEGLVEKIIDAAVVLDEEWRAHKEERGEKHVMHTEMVHWTAGNVADVLKSKVRDLRREHDEQFKKRQNEFYEAARRKDMKP
;
A
#
# COMPACT_ATOMS: atom_id res chain seq x y z
N MET A 1 49.26 40.11 52.20
CA MET A 1 49.59 40.25 50.76
C MET A 1 48.81 39.20 49.98
N THR A 2 48.19 39.43 48.82
CA THR A 2 47.50 40.61 48.23
C THR A 2 47.08 40.23 46.80
N LYS A 3 45.82 40.51 46.41
CA LYS A 3 45.31 40.46 45.02
C LYS A 3 45.19 39.04 44.40
N CYS A 4 44.40 38.82 43.34
CA CYS A 4 43.10 39.41 42.97
C CYS A 4 42.38 38.49 41.96
N SER A 5 41.06 38.60 41.98
CA SER A 5 40.05 38.26 40.98
C SER A 5 40.43 38.37 39.50
N THR A 6 39.84 37.49 38.69
CA THR A 6 38.96 37.90 37.57
C THR A 6 37.87 36.85 37.34
N LEU A 7 36.60 37.27 37.31
CA LEU A 7 35.55 36.51 36.63
C LEU A 7 35.61 36.81 35.12
N THR A 8 35.03 35.95 34.29
CA THR A 8 34.61 36.32 32.93
C THR A 8 33.19 35.83 32.72
N LEU A 9 32.27 36.78 32.58
CA LEU A 9 30.84 36.54 32.37
C LEU A 9 30.57 36.70 30.86
N VAL A 10 30.22 35.61 30.18
CA VAL A 10 29.80 35.67 28.78
C VAL A 10 28.27 35.59 28.72
N ALA A 11 27.64 36.70 28.35
CA ALA A 11 26.22 36.75 28.09
C ALA A 11 25.92 36.37 26.63
N SER A 12 25.01 35.41 26.43
CA SER A 12 24.40 35.14 25.12
C SER A 12 22.91 35.46 25.18
N ALA A 13 22.48 36.45 24.40
CA ALA A 13 21.07 36.82 24.29
C ALA A 13 20.36 35.91 23.29
N ALA A 14 19.30 35.22 23.72
CA ALA A 14 18.38 34.50 22.87
C ALA A 14 17.08 35.29 22.72
N ILE A 15 16.87 35.92 21.56
CA ILE A 15 15.63 36.66 21.26
C ILE A 15 14.56 35.64 20.88
N PHE A 16 13.63 35.36 21.80
CA PHE A 16 12.47 34.52 21.53
C PHE A 16 11.46 35.28 20.66
N SER A 17 11.44 34.97 19.36
CA SER A 17 10.41 35.47 18.44
C SER A 17 9.14 34.61 18.59
N ILE A 18 8.14 35.15 19.28
CA ILE A 18 6.85 34.48 19.52
C ILE A 18 5.87 34.90 18.42
N ALA A 19 5.44 33.96 17.57
CA ALA A 19 4.45 34.18 16.51
C ALA A 19 3.29 33.17 16.61
N PRO A 20 2.13 33.55 17.19
CA PRO A 20 1.00 32.63 17.35
C PRO A 20 0.05 32.64 16.14
N HIS A 21 -0.09 31.45 15.53
CA HIS A 21 -1.32 30.88 14.96
C HIS A 21 -2.20 31.72 14.00
N THR A 22 -2.10 31.42 12.70
CA THR A 22 -3.25 31.49 11.79
C THR A 22 -4.13 30.23 11.95
N PRO A 23 -5.46 30.35 12.13
CA PRO A 23 -6.35 29.19 12.18
C PRO A 23 -6.69 28.73 10.76
N GLN A 24 -6.25 27.53 10.36
CA GLN A 24 -6.64 26.95 9.06
C GLN A 24 -7.98 26.20 9.17
N ALA A 25 -8.78 26.27 8.09
CA ALA A 25 -10.22 26.00 8.12
C ALA A 25 -10.63 24.55 8.44
N PHE A 26 -11.85 24.41 8.97
CA PHE A 26 -12.56 23.14 9.07
C PHE A 26 -12.65 22.44 7.71
N ALA A 27 -12.30 21.16 7.66
CA ALA A 27 -12.72 20.27 6.58
C ALA A 27 -14.20 19.84 6.80
N PRO A 28 -15.06 19.83 5.77
CA PRO A 28 -16.46 19.44 5.92
C PRO A 28 -16.62 17.94 6.11
N SER A 29 -17.58 17.55 6.96
CA SER A 29 -17.98 16.16 7.16
C SER A 29 -18.77 15.65 5.95
N PHE A 30 -18.19 14.70 5.19
CA PHE A 30 -18.89 14.05 4.08
C PHE A 30 -20.00 13.11 4.58
N SER A 31 -21.22 13.65 4.62
CA SER A 31 -22.43 12.89 4.95
C SER A 31 -22.75 11.87 3.86
N ARG A 32 -22.68 10.57 4.20
CA ARG A 32 -23.26 9.50 3.37
C ARG A 32 -24.79 9.51 3.47
N ARG A 33 -25.46 10.28 2.61
CA ARG A 33 -26.88 10.10 2.20
C ARG A 33 -27.25 11.07 1.08
N ASP A 34 -27.43 10.55 -0.13
CA ASP A 34 -28.73 10.52 -0.84
C ASP A 34 -28.54 10.26 -2.34
N LEU A 35 -28.78 9.01 -2.74
CA LEU A 35 -28.84 8.56 -4.12
C LEU A 35 -30.20 7.89 -4.34
N ARG A 36 -31.22 8.73 -4.60
CA ARG A 36 -32.56 8.31 -5.00
C ARG A 36 -33.10 9.24 -6.09
N HIS A 37 -33.76 8.64 -7.08
CA HIS A 37 -34.42 9.23 -8.25
C HIS A 37 -33.63 9.26 -9.58
N PHE A 38 -33.27 8.06 -10.06
CA PHE A 38 -33.30 7.81 -11.50
C PHE A 38 -34.75 7.64 -11.95
N HIS A 39 -35.24 8.56 -12.77
CA HIS A 39 -36.58 8.47 -13.37
C HIS A 39 -36.50 7.60 -14.64
N VAL A 40 -37.00 6.37 -14.58
CA VAL A 40 -37.07 5.49 -15.75
C VAL A 40 -38.38 5.76 -16.49
N THR A 41 -38.29 6.43 -17.64
CA THR A 41 -39.45 6.80 -18.46
C THR A 41 -39.65 5.79 -19.59
N SER A 42 -40.50 4.79 -19.35
CA SER A 42 -40.81 3.73 -20.33
C SER A 42 -41.71 4.24 -21.47
N PRO A 43 -41.39 3.98 -22.76
CA PRO A 43 -42.34 4.08 -23.86
C PRO A 43 -43.36 2.93 -23.79
N SER A 44 -44.61 3.18 -24.17
CA SER A 44 -45.69 2.18 -24.18
C SER A 44 -46.18 1.92 -25.62
N PRO A 45 -46.31 0.66 -26.07
CA PRO A 45 -46.75 0.33 -27.43
C PRO A 45 -48.28 0.12 -27.53
N ASN A 46 -48.94 0.97 -28.33
CA ASN A 46 -50.24 0.74 -28.97
C ASN A 46 -50.22 1.50 -30.33
N GLY A 47 -50.81 1.02 -31.43
CA GLY A 47 -51.54 -0.23 -31.66
C GLY A 47 -52.82 0.01 -32.47
N GLY A 48 -52.81 -0.19 -33.80
CA GLY A 48 -54.04 -0.12 -34.62
C GLY A 48 -53.87 0.02 -36.14
N VAL A 49 -54.24 -1.05 -36.87
CA VAL A 49 -55.04 -1.15 -38.12
C VAL A 49 -55.55 0.17 -38.78
N THR A 50 -55.67 0.34 -40.11
CA THR A 50 -55.95 -0.56 -41.28
C THR A 50 -55.18 -0.08 -42.55
N SER A 51 -55.37 -0.46 -43.84
CA SER A 51 -56.33 -1.31 -44.61
C SER A 51 -55.78 -1.74 -46.00
N SER A 52 -56.54 -2.59 -46.72
CA SER A 52 -56.70 -2.66 -48.20
C SER A 52 -55.62 -3.28 -49.11
N SER A 53 -56.11 -3.88 -50.21
CA SER A 53 -55.41 -4.64 -51.29
C SER A 53 -55.69 -3.94 -52.66
N PRO A 54 -55.35 -4.43 -53.90
CA PRO A 54 -54.91 -5.78 -54.30
C PRO A 54 -53.82 -5.93 -55.41
N PHE A 55 -53.40 -7.18 -55.63
CA PHE A 55 -52.94 -7.81 -56.90
C PHE A 55 -52.05 -7.06 -57.92
N HIS A 56 -50.82 -7.57 -58.12
CA HIS A 56 -50.40 -7.99 -59.46
C HIS A 56 -49.45 -9.20 -59.45
N HIS A 57 -49.37 -9.92 -60.58
CA HIS A 57 -48.61 -11.16 -60.72
C HIS A 57 -47.41 -10.93 -61.64
N GLY A 58 -46.19 -11.24 -61.18
CA GLY A 58 -44.97 -11.02 -61.97
C GLY A 58 -43.79 -11.82 -61.43
N GLN A 59 -43.27 -12.76 -62.22
CA GLN A 59 -42.06 -13.50 -61.88
C GLN A 59 -40.81 -12.69 -62.24
N GLN A 60 -39.91 -12.49 -61.28
CA GLN A 60 -38.47 -12.52 -61.55
C GLN A 60 -37.63 -12.67 -60.26
N ARG A 61 -36.53 -13.41 -60.42
CA ARG A 61 -35.36 -13.52 -59.54
C ARG A 61 -34.12 -13.33 -60.44
N PRO A 62 -32.93 -13.03 -59.91
CA PRO A 62 -32.63 -12.43 -58.60
C PRO A 62 -31.70 -11.21 -58.69
N LEU A 63 -31.70 -10.35 -57.67
CA LEU A 63 -30.51 -9.58 -57.30
C LEU A 63 -30.32 -9.69 -55.77
N PHE A 64 -29.11 -10.03 -55.36
CA PHE A 64 -28.71 -10.02 -53.95
C PHE A 64 -28.33 -8.59 -53.55
N SER A 65 -29.32 -7.79 -53.16
CA SER A 65 -29.03 -6.65 -52.27
C SER A 65 -28.69 -7.22 -50.90
N THR A 66 -27.40 -7.26 -50.56
CA THR A 66 -26.93 -7.65 -49.21
C THR A 66 -27.09 -6.48 -48.23
N GLU A 67 -28.27 -5.89 -48.21
CA GLU A 67 -28.71 -4.91 -47.21
C GLU A 67 -29.55 -5.67 -46.18
N SER A 68 -28.84 -6.40 -45.32
CA SER A 68 -29.45 -7.06 -44.17
C SER A 68 -29.75 -6.04 -43.08
N ASP A 69 -30.77 -5.20 -43.33
CA ASP A 69 -31.51 -4.47 -42.30
C ASP A 69 -32.31 -5.47 -41.46
N GLN A 70 -31.58 -6.35 -40.78
CA GLN A 70 -32.10 -7.20 -39.73
C GLN A 70 -32.49 -6.27 -38.58
N GLN A 71 -33.80 -6.04 -38.46
CA GLN A 71 -34.39 -5.35 -37.32
C GLN A 71 -33.98 -6.11 -36.04
N GLU A 72 -32.97 -5.57 -35.35
CA GLU A 72 -32.41 -6.17 -34.14
C GLU A 72 -33.53 -6.44 -33.14
N THR A 73 -33.73 -7.73 -32.83
CA THR A 73 -34.77 -8.13 -31.90
C THR A 73 -34.48 -7.54 -30.52
N ASP A 74 -35.52 -7.25 -29.73
CA ASP A 74 -35.31 -6.66 -28.40
C ASP A 74 -34.44 -7.57 -27.49
N ALA A 75 -34.44 -8.88 -27.74
CA ALA A 75 -33.56 -9.85 -27.09
C ALA A 75 -32.08 -9.67 -27.49
N GLU A 76 -31.78 -9.48 -28.78
CA GLU A 76 -30.42 -9.17 -29.25
C GLU A 76 -29.94 -7.82 -28.71
N ARG A 77 -30.83 -6.82 -28.67
CA ARG A 77 -30.52 -5.49 -28.10
C ARG A 77 -30.22 -5.56 -26.61
N MET A 78 -30.97 -6.36 -25.86
CA MET A 78 -30.67 -6.64 -24.45
C MET A 78 -29.35 -7.40 -24.27
N LEU A 79 -29.04 -8.38 -25.13
CA LEU A 79 -27.78 -9.12 -25.08
C LEU A 79 -26.57 -8.26 -25.48
N ARG A 80 -26.72 -7.34 -26.44
CA ARG A 80 -25.69 -6.35 -26.76
C ARG A 80 -25.47 -5.42 -25.58
N ARG A 81 -26.53 -4.83 -25.02
CA ARG A 81 -26.42 -3.92 -23.87
C ARG A 81 -25.86 -4.61 -22.61
N ALA A 82 -26.17 -5.89 -22.40
CA ALA A 82 -25.56 -6.67 -21.32
C ALA A 82 -24.05 -6.89 -21.53
N ARG A 83 -23.59 -7.13 -22.77
CA ARG A 83 -22.16 -7.22 -23.10
C ARG A 83 -21.45 -5.87 -22.95
N GLU A 84 -22.08 -4.78 -23.39
CA GLU A 84 -21.59 -3.41 -23.19
C GLU A 84 -21.38 -3.12 -21.69
N LEU A 85 -22.39 -3.35 -20.86
CA LEU A 85 -22.33 -3.12 -19.41
C LEU A 85 -21.29 -4.00 -18.69
N LEU A 86 -21.08 -5.24 -19.16
CA LEU A 86 -20.02 -6.10 -18.63
C LEU A 86 -18.61 -5.62 -19.03
N ALA A 87 -18.44 -5.11 -20.25
CA ALA A 87 -17.17 -4.53 -20.70
C ALA A 87 -16.88 -3.19 -19.99
N GLU A 88 -17.91 -2.36 -19.80
CA GLU A 88 -17.87 -1.10 -19.04
C GLU A 88 -17.45 -1.37 -17.59
N ALA A 89 -18.09 -2.31 -16.90
CA ALA A 89 -17.73 -2.71 -15.54
C ALA A 89 -16.31 -3.32 -15.43
N SER A 90 -15.88 -4.11 -16.43
CA SER A 90 -14.50 -4.66 -16.46
C SER A 90 -13.46 -3.55 -16.59
N ALA A 91 -13.72 -2.56 -17.47
CA ALA A 91 -12.84 -1.41 -17.65
C ALA A 91 -12.83 -0.50 -16.40
N GLU A 92 -13.96 -0.30 -15.72
CA GLU A 92 -14.00 0.40 -14.43
C GLU A 92 -13.19 -0.34 -13.35
N GLU A 93 -13.26 -1.67 -13.28
CA GLU A 93 -12.47 -2.45 -12.32
C GLU A 93 -10.96 -2.37 -12.63
N GLU A 94 -10.57 -2.47 -13.90
CA GLU A 94 -9.17 -2.31 -14.34
C GLU A 94 -8.62 -0.91 -14.02
N ASN A 95 -9.40 0.14 -14.29
CA ASN A 95 -9.04 1.52 -13.92
C ASN A 95 -8.91 1.70 -12.40
N LEU A 96 -9.80 1.09 -11.60
CA LEU A 96 -9.73 1.12 -10.15
C LEU A 96 -8.47 0.37 -9.64
N ARG A 97 -8.18 -0.81 -10.19
CA ARG A 97 -6.98 -1.60 -9.86
C ARG A 97 -5.70 -0.83 -10.19
N ALA A 98 -5.58 -0.24 -11.38
CA ALA A 98 -4.46 0.61 -11.76
C ALA A 98 -4.29 1.80 -10.79
N SER A 99 -5.38 2.53 -10.51
CA SER A 99 -5.34 3.66 -9.58
C SER A 99 -4.99 3.29 -8.14
N LEU A 100 -5.21 2.04 -7.72
CA LEU A 100 -4.77 1.52 -6.41
C LEU A 100 -3.30 1.10 -6.42
N ILE A 101 -2.79 0.57 -7.53
CA ILE A 101 -1.36 0.25 -7.73
C ILE A 101 -0.53 1.55 -7.70
N ASP A 102 -0.94 2.58 -8.45
CA ASP A 102 -0.26 3.88 -8.48
C ASP A 102 -0.20 4.52 -7.08
N LYS A 103 -1.34 4.51 -6.36
CA LYS A 103 -1.41 5.00 -4.97
C LYS A 103 -0.52 4.21 -4.01
N LYS A 104 -0.38 2.88 -4.19
CA LYS A 104 0.58 2.10 -3.40
C LYS A 104 2.01 2.51 -3.75
N HIS A 105 2.34 2.61 -5.04
CA HIS A 105 3.67 3.00 -5.51
C HIS A 105 4.11 4.37 -4.98
N ASP A 106 3.21 5.37 -4.96
CA ASP A 106 3.51 6.69 -4.39
C ASP A 106 3.68 6.67 -2.86
N GLN A 107 2.94 5.82 -2.14
CA GLN A 107 3.15 5.59 -0.71
C GLN A 107 4.48 4.87 -0.43
N ASP A 108 4.74 3.78 -1.14
CA ASP A 108 5.98 3.00 -1.09
C ASP A 108 7.19 3.93 -1.33
N LYS A 109 7.16 4.73 -2.40
CA LYS A 109 8.17 5.74 -2.73
C LYS A 109 8.31 6.81 -1.65
N LYS A 110 7.22 7.25 -1.00
CA LYS A 110 7.29 8.16 0.15
C LYS A 110 8.03 7.51 1.34
N TYR A 111 7.81 6.23 1.62
CA TYR A 111 8.53 5.52 2.67
C TYR A 111 10.00 5.28 2.30
N ASP A 112 10.30 5.00 1.03
CA ASP A 112 11.69 4.86 0.53
C ASP A 112 12.49 6.16 0.70
N ASN A 113 11.91 7.31 0.36
CA ASN A 113 12.53 8.63 0.64
C ASN A 113 12.81 8.87 2.14
N ILE A 114 12.06 8.22 3.06
CA ILE A 114 12.29 8.30 4.51
C ILE A 114 13.40 7.32 4.92
N ILE A 115 13.42 6.11 4.35
CA ILE A 115 14.50 5.12 4.54
C ILE A 115 15.85 5.75 4.15
N ASP A 116 15.95 6.33 2.95
CA ASP A 116 17.18 6.94 2.45
C ASP A 116 17.62 8.15 3.28
N ALA A 117 16.68 8.87 3.91
CA ALA A 117 16.96 9.99 4.80
C ALA A 117 17.39 9.57 6.22
N LEU A 118 17.00 8.38 6.69
CA LEU A 118 17.45 7.79 7.96
C LEU A 118 18.77 7.02 7.80
N CYS A 119 18.94 6.36 6.66
CA CYS A 119 20.03 5.43 6.37
C CYS A 119 20.63 5.73 4.97
N PRO A 120 21.35 6.85 4.81
CA PRO A 120 21.90 7.25 3.52
C PRO A 120 22.88 6.21 2.97
N ALA A 121 22.62 5.74 1.75
CA ALA A 121 23.38 4.68 1.11
C ALA A 121 24.84 5.12 0.81
N GLY A 122 25.80 4.25 1.14
CA GLY A 122 27.22 4.43 0.78
C GLY A 122 28.23 4.12 1.89
N ALA A 123 27.79 3.97 3.14
CA ALA A 123 28.64 3.58 4.25
C ALA A 123 27.89 2.67 5.24
N ALA A 124 28.62 1.97 6.10
CA ALA A 124 28.03 1.24 7.24
C ALA A 124 27.54 2.25 8.29
N THR A 125 26.35 2.82 8.08
CA THR A 125 25.75 3.85 8.96
C THR A 125 25.75 3.34 10.41
N PRO A 126 26.43 4.04 11.35
CA PRO A 126 26.45 3.64 12.75
C PRO A 126 25.10 3.97 13.39
N SER A 127 24.72 3.22 14.42
CA SER A 127 23.45 3.41 15.14
C SER A 127 23.28 4.83 15.68
N THR A 128 24.37 5.49 16.10
CA THR A 128 24.37 6.89 16.53
C THR A 128 23.86 7.87 15.47
N THR A 129 24.24 7.70 14.19
CA THR A 129 23.71 8.53 13.11
C THR A 129 22.22 8.29 12.87
N VAL A 130 21.74 7.05 13.05
CA VAL A 130 20.30 6.73 12.96
C VAL A 130 19.54 7.37 14.12
N VAL A 131 20.07 7.33 15.35
CA VAL A 131 19.54 8.05 16.52
C VAL A 131 19.41 9.55 16.24
N ASP A 132 20.46 10.18 15.70
CA ASP A 132 20.45 11.62 15.40
C ASP A 132 19.50 12.00 14.25
N GLN A 133 19.32 11.14 13.24
CA GLN A 133 18.30 11.35 12.22
C GLN A 133 16.88 11.17 12.78
N LEU A 134 16.63 10.17 13.64
CA LEU A 134 15.33 9.99 14.30
C LEU A 134 14.97 11.19 15.18
N ARG A 135 15.93 11.69 15.98
CA ARG A 135 15.81 12.97 16.72
C ARG A 135 15.46 14.12 15.79
N THR A 136 16.22 14.30 14.69
CA THR A 136 16.06 15.44 13.77
C THR A 136 14.74 15.41 13.00
N LYS A 137 14.24 14.21 12.66
CA LYS A 137 13.04 14.02 11.82
C LYS A 137 11.74 13.92 12.61
N HIS A 138 11.79 13.63 13.91
CA HIS A 138 10.62 13.46 14.80
C HIS A 138 9.50 12.60 14.19
N LEU A 139 9.85 11.46 13.58
CA LEU A 139 8.89 10.57 12.93
C LEU A 139 7.93 9.96 13.96
N SER A 140 6.63 9.90 13.65
CA SER A 140 5.66 9.25 14.52
C SER A 140 5.87 7.74 14.56
N THR A 141 5.46 7.11 15.66
CA THR A 141 5.51 5.65 15.86
C THR A 141 4.80 4.89 14.73
N GLU A 142 3.70 5.44 14.21
CA GLU A 142 2.98 4.95 13.02
C GLU A 142 3.85 5.05 11.75
N MET A 143 4.49 6.20 11.50
CA MET A 143 5.38 6.37 10.34
C MET A 143 6.57 5.39 10.38
N LEU A 144 7.16 5.17 11.57
CA LEU A 144 8.22 4.18 11.78
C LEU A 144 7.71 2.73 11.56
N THR A 145 6.48 2.44 11.98
CA THR A 145 5.82 1.16 11.73
C THR A 145 5.64 0.89 10.23
N HIS A 146 5.29 1.90 9.44
CA HIS A 146 5.23 1.79 7.98
C HIS A 146 6.61 1.67 7.32
N VAL A 147 7.61 2.43 7.78
CA VAL A 147 9.01 2.34 7.31
C VAL A 147 9.56 0.93 7.54
N ILE A 148 9.33 0.31 8.70
CA ILE A 148 9.70 -1.08 8.96
C ILE A 148 8.98 -2.06 8.03
N LYS A 149 7.67 -1.86 7.77
CA LYS A 149 6.94 -2.69 6.80
C LYS A 149 7.55 -2.59 5.40
N ARG A 150 7.92 -1.39 4.96
CA ARG A 150 8.55 -1.16 3.65
C ARG A 150 9.96 -1.77 3.56
N LEU A 151 10.78 -1.62 4.60
CA LEU A 151 12.09 -2.27 4.69
C LEU A 151 11.97 -3.79 4.58
N HIS A 152 11.02 -4.40 5.28
CA HIS A 152 10.81 -5.84 5.23
C HIS A 152 10.27 -6.33 3.87
N GLU A 153 9.38 -5.57 3.22
CA GLU A 153 8.95 -5.85 1.84
C GLU A 153 10.14 -5.82 0.85
N ARG A 154 11.03 -4.83 0.97
CA ARG A 154 12.27 -4.76 0.16
C ARG A 154 13.24 -5.89 0.50
N GLU A 155 13.39 -6.25 1.77
CA GLU A 155 14.20 -7.39 2.24
C GLU A 155 13.73 -8.73 1.63
N ILE A 156 12.42 -9.02 1.69
CA ILE A 156 11.79 -10.21 1.09
C ILE A 156 12.02 -10.25 -0.43
N THR A 157 11.85 -9.09 -1.09
CA THR A 157 12.04 -8.94 -2.53
C THR A 157 13.50 -9.22 -2.94
N ALA A 158 14.47 -8.55 -2.29
CA ALA A 158 15.89 -8.72 -2.59
C ALA A 158 16.42 -10.13 -2.28
N LYS A 159 15.83 -10.83 -1.30
CA LYS A 159 16.14 -12.24 -0.99
C LYS A 159 15.54 -13.24 -2.00
N GLY A 160 14.64 -12.80 -2.89
CA GLY A 160 13.94 -13.65 -3.86
C GLY A 160 12.81 -14.48 -3.25
N LEU A 161 12.30 -14.10 -2.07
CA LEU A 161 11.34 -14.91 -1.30
C LEU A 161 9.86 -14.68 -1.67
N ASP A 162 9.56 -13.67 -2.50
CA ASP A 162 8.18 -13.36 -2.88
C ASP A 162 7.60 -14.31 -3.95
N HIS A 163 8.43 -15.03 -4.71
CA HIS A 163 7.96 -15.96 -5.73
C HIS A 163 8.39 -17.41 -5.49
N VAL A 164 7.51 -18.34 -5.89
CA VAL A 164 7.70 -19.79 -5.85
C VAL A 164 7.28 -20.33 -7.20
N GLU A 165 8.21 -20.95 -7.92
CA GLU A 165 7.96 -21.52 -9.24
C GLU A 165 7.78 -23.04 -9.20
N GLN A 166 7.02 -23.54 -10.18
CA GLN A 166 6.88 -24.96 -10.44
C GLN A 166 8.10 -25.49 -11.22
N ALA A 167 9.16 -25.92 -10.53
CA ALA A 167 10.28 -26.59 -11.18
C ALA A 167 9.89 -28.04 -11.55
N SER A 168 9.45 -28.23 -12.79
CA SER A 168 9.17 -29.54 -13.37
C SER A 168 10.47 -30.32 -13.59
N SER A 169 10.73 -31.30 -12.72
CA SER A 169 11.65 -32.40 -13.00
C SER A 169 10.89 -33.46 -13.81
N HIS A 170 11.61 -34.29 -14.56
CA HIS A 170 11.03 -35.14 -15.62
C HIS A 170 9.97 -36.15 -15.11
N ASP A 171 10.00 -36.48 -13.82
CA ASP A 171 9.13 -37.49 -13.19
C ASP A 171 8.53 -36.99 -11.85
N HIS A 172 8.65 -35.68 -11.54
CA HIS A 172 8.10 -35.08 -10.32
C HIS A 172 8.04 -33.56 -10.38
N THR A 173 6.92 -32.98 -9.92
CA THR A 173 6.86 -31.54 -9.64
C THR A 173 7.55 -31.25 -8.30
N THR A 174 8.66 -30.51 -8.35
CA THR A 174 9.29 -29.94 -7.16
C THR A 174 9.10 -28.43 -7.14
N PHE A 175 8.51 -27.88 -6.08
CA PHE A 175 8.44 -26.45 -5.89
C PHE A 175 9.76 -25.94 -5.33
N LYS A 176 10.34 -24.93 -5.97
CA LYS A 176 11.55 -24.25 -5.49
C LYS A 176 11.23 -22.77 -5.33
N VAL A 177 11.80 -22.17 -4.29
CA VAL A 177 11.92 -20.70 -4.21
C VAL A 177 12.67 -20.22 -5.45
N VAL A 178 12.27 -19.08 -6.00
CA VAL A 178 12.84 -18.53 -7.25
C VAL A 178 14.19 -17.88 -6.97
N SER A 179 15.20 -18.70 -6.72
CA SER A 179 16.61 -18.29 -6.66
C SER A 179 17.23 -18.07 -8.05
N SER A 180 16.39 -17.84 -9.06
CA SER A 180 16.72 -17.69 -10.49
C SER A 180 16.34 -16.31 -11.07
N ALA A 181 15.56 -15.51 -10.34
CA ALA A 181 15.66 -14.06 -10.45
C ALA A 181 16.87 -13.64 -9.61
N GLU A 182 17.72 -12.75 -10.13
CA GLU A 182 18.98 -12.39 -9.47
C GLU A 182 18.69 -11.79 -8.09
N GLN A 183 19.20 -12.44 -7.03
CA GLN A 183 19.22 -11.82 -5.70
C GLN A 183 19.95 -10.49 -5.83
N ASP A 184 19.26 -9.37 -5.57
CA ASP A 184 19.87 -8.06 -5.57
C ASP A 184 20.75 -7.94 -4.33
N LYS A 185 21.99 -8.40 -4.47
CA LYS A 185 23.00 -8.41 -3.41
C LYS A 185 23.42 -7.00 -3.02
N GLU A 186 23.23 -6.01 -3.88
CA GLU A 186 23.50 -4.62 -3.55
C GLU A 186 22.39 -4.06 -2.67
N GLU A 187 21.12 -4.22 -3.06
CA GLU A 187 19.97 -3.83 -2.25
C GLU A 187 19.90 -4.61 -0.93
N LEU A 188 20.18 -5.91 -0.95
CA LEU A 188 20.25 -6.71 0.26
C LEU A 188 21.37 -6.22 1.18
N ALA A 189 22.56 -5.92 0.67
CA ALA A 189 23.65 -5.34 1.46
C ALA A 189 23.37 -3.90 1.94
N ARG A 190 22.48 -3.15 1.25
CA ARG A 190 21.98 -1.85 1.73
C ARG A 190 20.97 -2.01 2.88
N ILE A 191 20.11 -3.02 2.85
CA ILE A 191 18.92 -3.14 3.72
C ILE A 191 19.12 -4.09 4.90
N GLU A 192 19.95 -5.12 4.78
CA GLU A 192 20.13 -6.13 5.83
C GLU A 192 20.64 -5.51 7.14
N GLY A 193 19.90 -5.75 8.23
CA GLY A 193 20.15 -5.16 9.53
C GLY A 193 19.72 -3.68 9.70
N LEU A 194 19.13 -3.00 8.69
CA LEU A 194 18.57 -1.66 8.90
C LEU A 194 17.38 -1.67 9.87
N VAL A 195 16.55 -2.72 9.81
CA VAL A 195 15.40 -2.89 10.72
C VAL A 195 15.89 -3.01 12.17
N GLU A 196 16.89 -3.85 12.41
CA GLU A 196 17.56 -3.99 13.71
C GLU A 196 18.20 -2.67 14.16
N LYS A 197 18.95 -1.95 13.30
CA LYS A 197 19.53 -0.64 13.64
C LYS A 197 18.48 0.42 14.03
N ILE A 198 17.32 0.43 13.38
CA ILE A 198 16.22 1.34 13.73
C ILE A 198 15.60 0.96 15.08
N ILE A 199 15.49 -0.33 15.39
CA ILE A 199 15.05 -0.81 16.70
C ILE A 199 16.07 -0.45 17.79
N ASP A 200 17.37 -0.67 17.56
CA ASP A 200 18.43 -0.33 18.52
C ASP A 200 18.50 1.18 18.78
N ALA A 201 18.35 1.99 17.72
CA ALA A 201 18.24 3.44 17.84
C ALA A 201 16.99 3.87 18.62
N ALA A 202 15.86 3.19 18.44
CA ALA A 202 14.66 3.42 19.24
C ALA A 202 14.83 3.00 20.71
N VAL A 203 15.60 1.94 21.01
CA VAL A 203 15.92 1.54 22.39
C VAL A 203 16.69 2.65 23.11
N VAL A 204 17.73 3.20 22.49
CA VAL A 204 18.50 4.33 23.05
C VAL A 204 17.58 5.52 23.35
N LEU A 205 16.66 5.85 22.44
CA LEU A 205 15.74 6.98 22.59
C LEU A 205 14.67 6.73 23.68
N ASP A 206 14.17 5.50 23.82
CA ASP A 206 13.28 5.10 24.91
C ASP A 206 14.01 5.07 26.27
N GLU A 207 15.30 4.76 26.31
CA GLU A 207 16.15 4.84 27.52
C GLU A 207 16.44 6.28 27.94
N GLU A 208 16.87 7.13 27.01
CA GLU A 208 17.09 8.57 27.24
C GLU A 208 15.84 9.28 27.75
N TRP A 209 14.67 8.99 27.16
CA TRP A 209 13.40 9.57 27.60
C TRP A 209 13.01 9.11 29.01
N ARG A 210 13.22 7.82 29.35
CA ARG A 210 12.96 7.30 30.69
C ARG A 210 13.88 7.94 31.74
N ALA A 211 15.17 8.07 31.47
CA ALA A 211 16.12 8.73 32.36
C ALA A 211 15.75 10.21 32.61
N HIS A 212 15.39 10.94 31.55
CA HIS A 212 14.96 12.34 31.64
C HIS A 212 13.62 12.53 32.35
N LYS A 213 12.70 11.54 32.31
CA LYS A 213 11.50 11.53 33.17
C LYS A 213 11.82 11.23 34.63
N GLU A 214 12.77 10.34 34.90
CA GLU A 214 13.22 10.02 36.26
C GLU A 214 13.89 11.24 36.93
N GLU A 215 14.76 11.96 36.19
CA GLU A 215 15.38 13.23 36.65
C GLU A 215 14.32 14.29 37.04
N ARG A 216 13.21 14.36 36.31
CA ARG A 216 12.07 15.25 36.61
C ARG A 216 11.15 14.75 37.72
N GLY A 217 11.33 13.51 38.19
CA GLY A 217 10.42 12.84 39.14
C GLY A 217 9.06 12.46 38.56
N GLU A 218 8.89 12.47 37.23
CA GLU A 218 7.62 12.23 36.54
C GLU A 218 7.27 10.73 36.49
N LYS A 219 6.76 10.19 37.59
CA LYS A 219 6.45 8.75 37.77
C LYS A 219 5.30 8.18 36.91
N HIS A 220 4.67 8.97 36.04
CA HIS A 220 3.54 8.52 35.21
C HIS A 220 3.71 8.96 33.74
N VAL A 221 3.28 8.06 32.85
CA VAL A 221 3.12 8.34 31.42
C VAL A 221 1.66 8.73 31.18
N MET A 222 1.43 9.90 30.62
CA MET A 222 0.10 10.35 30.23
C MET A 222 -0.32 9.66 28.93
N HIS A 223 -1.60 9.33 28.78
CA HIS A 223 -2.10 8.62 27.59
C HIS A 223 -1.80 9.37 26.28
N THR A 224 -1.69 10.70 26.32
CA THR A 224 -1.29 11.54 25.17
C THR A 224 0.16 11.31 24.73
N GLU A 225 1.06 11.06 25.70
CA GLU A 225 2.48 10.76 25.45
C GLU A 225 2.64 9.36 24.85
N MET A 226 1.83 8.39 25.31
CA MET A 226 1.85 6.98 24.90
C MET A 226 1.66 6.75 23.38
N VAL A 227 1.12 7.74 22.65
CA VAL A 227 0.90 7.69 21.19
C VAL A 227 2.01 8.42 20.42
N HIS A 228 2.81 9.25 21.09
CA HIS A 228 3.91 9.99 20.47
C HIS A 228 5.20 9.15 20.44
N TRP A 229 6.19 9.58 19.65
CA TRP A 229 7.51 8.95 19.65
C TRP A 229 8.23 9.13 21.02
N THR A 230 7.82 10.13 21.80
CA THR A 230 8.24 10.38 23.18
C THR A 230 7.39 9.59 24.20
N ALA A 231 7.16 8.29 23.94
CA ALA A 231 6.38 7.40 24.80
C ALA A 231 7.24 6.54 25.74
N GLY A 232 8.55 6.39 25.46
CA GLY A 232 9.41 5.42 26.15
C GLY A 232 9.07 3.96 25.86
N ASN A 233 8.42 3.70 24.71
CA ASN A 233 7.90 2.39 24.30
C ASN A 233 7.87 2.22 22.75
N VAL A 234 8.66 3.00 22.01
CA VAL A 234 8.71 2.90 20.53
C VAL A 234 9.36 1.58 20.12
N ALA A 235 10.47 1.22 20.74
CA ALA A 235 11.27 0.05 20.39
C ALA A 235 10.47 -1.26 20.50
N ASP A 236 9.65 -1.43 21.53
CA ASP A 236 8.89 -2.68 21.75
C ASP A 236 7.67 -2.79 20.82
N VAL A 237 7.06 -1.66 20.43
CA VAL A 237 6.06 -1.61 19.34
C VAL A 237 6.70 -2.05 18.02
N LEU A 238 7.87 -1.51 17.69
CA LEU A 238 8.60 -1.87 16.47
C LEU A 238 9.05 -3.35 16.49
N LYS A 239 9.60 -3.85 17.61
CA LYS A 239 9.95 -5.28 17.79
C LYS A 239 8.74 -6.20 17.62
N SER A 240 7.56 -5.85 18.17
CA SER A 240 6.36 -6.64 17.92
C SER A 240 6.01 -6.63 16.44
N LYS A 241 6.00 -5.45 15.79
CA LYS A 241 5.64 -5.38 14.37
C LYS A 241 6.57 -6.21 13.49
N VAL A 242 7.88 -6.21 13.74
CA VAL A 242 8.85 -7.05 13.00
C VAL A 242 8.57 -8.54 13.23
N ARG A 243 8.32 -8.97 14.47
CA ARG A 243 7.93 -10.35 14.80
C ARG A 243 6.65 -10.77 14.07
N ASP A 244 5.65 -9.90 14.05
CA ASP A 244 4.35 -10.19 13.49
C ASP A 244 4.38 -10.17 11.95
N LEU A 245 5.18 -9.29 11.34
CA LEU A 245 5.48 -9.32 9.89
C LEU A 245 6.23 -10.60 9.46
N ARG A 246 7.27 -11.01 10.21
CA ARG A 246 8.02 -12.25 9.93
C ARG A 246 7.10 -13.48 9.99
N ARG A 247 6.17 -13.53 10.97
CA ARG A 247 5.13 -14.57 11.05
C ARG A 247 4.15 -14.53 9.86
N GLU A 248 3.64 -13.34 9.53
CA GLU A 248 2.72 -13.14 8.41
C GLU A 248 3.34 -13.62 7.09
N HIS A 249 4.62 -13.29 6.84
CA HIS A 249 5.36 -13.79 5.69
C HIS A 249 5.53 -15.32 5.71
N ASP A 250 5.93 -15.92 6.84
CA ASP A 250 6.07 -17.37 6.98
C ASP A 250 4.75 -18.13 6.76
N GLU A 251 3.63 -17.58 7.20
CA GLU A 251 2.29 -18.14 7.01
C GLU A 251 1.81 -17.97 5.56
N GLN A 252 2.01 -16.80 4.95
CA GLN A 252 1.74 -16.58 3.52
C GLN A 252 2.61 -17.49 2.64
N PHE A 253 3.88 -17.71 2.98
CA PHE A 253 4.77 -18.63 2.26
C PHE A 253 4.27 -20.07 2.34
N LYS A 254 3.94 -20.57 3.54
CA LYS A 254 3.34 -21.91 3.72
C LYS A 254 2.01 -22.05 2.98
N LYS A 255 1.17 -21.00 2.97
CA LYS A 255 -0.10 -20.97 2.24
C LYS A 255 0.12 -21.07 0.72
N ARG A 256 1.00 -20.24 0.15
CA ARG A 256 1.41 -20.31 -1.26
C ARG A 256 1.91 -21.73 -1.61
N GLN A 257 2.79 -22.29 -0.80
CA GLN A 257 3.33 -23.64 -1.01
C GLN A 257 2.24 -24.74 -0.98
N ASN A 258 1.29 -24.66 -0.04
CA ASN A 258 0.18 -25.59 0.06
C ASN A 258 -0.80 -25.48 -1.13
N GLU A 259 -1.12 -24.27 -1.57
CA GLU A 259 -1.96 -24.02 -2.75
C GLU A 259 -1.33 -24.64 -4.02
N PHE A 260 -0.01 -24.54 -4.17
CA PHE A 260 0.73 -25.21 -5.23
C PHE A 260 0.70 -26.76 -5.11
N TYR A 261 0.85 -27.32 -3.91
CA TYR A 261 0.71 -28.78 -3.70
C TYR A 261 -0.71 -29.29 -3.95
N GLU A 262 -1.74 -28.49 -3.69
CA GLU A 262 -3.12 -28.83 -4.10
C GLU A 262 -3.30 -28.73 -5.61
N ALA A 263 -2.77 -27.67 -6.24
CA ALA A 263 -2.85 -27.49 -7.69
C ALA A 263 -2.15 -28.63 -8.46
N ALA A 264 -1.02 -29.15 -7.95
CA ALA A 264 -0.38 -30.36 -8.49
C ALA A 264 -1.30 -31.57 -8.36
N ARG A 265 -1.76 -31.91 -7.14
CA ARG A 265 -2.68 -33.05 -6.92
C ARG A 265 -3.94 -32.98 -7.79
N ARG A 266 -4.49 -31.78 -8.03
CA ARG A 266 -5.66 -31.56 -8.92
C ARG A 266 -5.34 -31.72 -10.41
N LYS A 267 -4.07 -31.61 -10.84
CA LYS A 267 -3.62 -32.01 -12.18
C LYS A 267 -3.47 -33.53 -12.25
N ASP A 268 -2.80 -34.13 -11.27
CA ASP A 268 -2.52 -35.57 -11.22
C ASP A 268 -3.80 -36.43 -11.08
N MET A 269 -4.86 -35.87 -10.49
CA MET A 269 -6.19 -36.50 -10.36
C MET A 269 -7.14 -36.22 -11.54
N LYS A 270 -6.67 -35.62 -12.64
CA LYS A 270 -7.47 -35.36 -13.84
C LYS A 270 -7.16 -36.42 -14.92
N PRO A 271 -8.08 -37.37 -15.19
CA PRO A 271 -7.94 -38.33 -16.29
C PRO A 271 -8.22 -37.70 -17.65
#